data_AF-A0A9X2SJV3-F1
#
_entry.id   AF-A0A9X2SJV3-F1
#
_cell.length_a   1.000
_cell.length_b   1.000
_cell.length_c   1.000
_cell.angle_alpha   90.00
_cell.angle_beta   90.00
_cell.angle_gamma   90.00
#
_symmetry.space_group_name_H-M   'P 1'
#
loop_
_entity.id
_entity.type
_entity.pdbx_description
1 polymer ?
#
loop_
_entity_poly.entity_id
_entity_poly.type
_entity_poly.pdbx_seq_one_letter_code
_entity_poly.pdbx_strand_id
1 'polypeptide(L)'
;MPGVVRRAGFRVLGVVALIALLGFGLHLSRPAEPVLVPAGPSLVDVPARGSDRQWELSGARVGDDGTGFFTGEITVTNRADRARTGLFRLTLSVGGTKVADLFGQVRSAVAPEETVVVELGLGGGFVPGPYAVEFHEAFA
;
A
#
# COMPACT_ATOMS: atom_id res chain seq x y z
N MET A 1 6.77 19.18 86.71
CA MET A 1 5.95 17.96 86.67
C MET A 1 5.97 17.42 85.25
N PRO A 2 5.96 16.08 85.08
CA PRO A 2 7.13 15.38 84.53
C PRO A 2 6.82 14.51 83.30
N GLY A 3 7.88 13.90 82.75
CA GLY A 3 7.84 12.68 81.93
C GLY A 3 8.95 12.72 80.89
N VAL A 4 10.21 12.37 81.19
CA VAL A 4 10.76 11.02 81.48
C VAL A 4 10.31 10.03 80.40
N VAL A 5 11.18 9.41 79.61
CA VAL A 5 11.96 8.18 79.90
C VAL A 5 12.90 7.98 78.68
N ARG A 6 14.24 8.04 78.75
CA ARG A 6 15.28 7.07 79.20
C ARG A 6 15.31 5.67 78.54
N ARG A 7 16.53 5.34 78.05
CA ARG A 7 17.21 4.03 77.85
C ARG A 7 17.40 3.67 76.37
N ALA A 8 18.62 3.67 75.83
CA ALA A 8 19.80 2.84 76.14
C ALA A 8 19.61 1.37 75.72
N GLY A 9 20.55 0.87 74.90
CA GLY A 9 20.92 -0.55 74.91
C GLY A 9 20.90 -1.26 73.56
N PHE A 10 22.10 -1.60 73.09
CA PHE A 10 22.51 -2.91 72.54
C PHE A 10 21.50 -3.68 71.67
N ARG A 11 21.77 -3.82 70.36
CA ARG A 11 22.61 -4.86 69.75
C ARG A 11 22.00 -6.27 69.87
N VAL A 12 22.06 -6.96 68.71
CA VAL A 12 22.16 -8.41 68.49
C VAL A 12 20.90 -9.12 68.00
N LEU A 13 21.08 -9.60 66.75
CA LEU A 13 20.61 -10.84 66.13
C LEU A 13 19.12 -11.20 66.24
N GLY A 14 18.57 -11.49 65.07
CA GLY A 14 17.87 -12.75 64.95
C GLY A 14 16.89 -12.80 63.79
N VAL A 15 17.22 -13.68 62.85
CA VAL A 15 16.27 -14.39 61.99
C VAL A 15 15.86 -13.63 60.73
N VAL A 16 16.62 -13.96 59.68
CA VAL A 16 16.15 -14.05 58.30
C VAL A 16 14.86 -14.87 58.26
N ALA A 17 13.76 -14.22 57.89
CA ALA A 17 12.57 -14.89 57.37
C ALA A 17 12.18 -14.19 56.08
N LEU A 18 12.62 -14.82 54.99
CA LEU A 18 12.10 -14.69 53.64
C LEU A 18 10.55 -14.72 53.69
N ILE A 19 9.89 -13.80 53.00
CA ILE A 19 8.71 -14.01 52.12
C ILE A 19 7.82 -12.75 52.04
N ALA A 20 7.52 -12.43 50.77
CA ALA A 20 6.34 -11.75 50.23
C ALA A 20 6.25 -10.23 50.23
N LEU A 21 5.75 -9.77 49.07
CA LEU A 21 5.11 -8.49 48.77
C LEU A 21 6.03 -7.35 48.34
N LEU A 22 6.74 -7.56 47.22
CA LEU A 22 6.96 -6.43 46.32
C LEU A 22 5.69 -6.24 45.48
N GLY A 23 4.95 -5.17 45.79
CA GLY A 23 3.85 -4.69 44.99
C GLY A 23 4.30 -4.49 43.55
N PHE A 24 3.90 -5.43 42.70
CA PHE A 24 4.05 -5.31 41.26
C PHE A 24 3.06 -4.23 40.83
N GLY A 25 3.61 -3.06 40.46
CA GLY A 25 2.84 -1.94 39.97
C GLY A 25 1.88 -2.41 38.87
N LEU A 26 0.61 -2.08 39.04
CA LEU A 26 -0.40 -2.09 37.99
C LEU A 26 0.03 -1.10 36.90
N HIS A 27 0.98 -1.49 36.07
CA HIS A 27 1.15 -0.92 34.74
C HIS A 27 0.28 -1.78 33.82
N LEU A 28 -0.89 -1.23 33.50
CA LEU A 28 -1.75 -1.73 32.44
C LEU A 28 -0.95 -1.65 31.12
N SER A 29 -0.12 -2.65 30.84
CA SER A 29 0.39 -2.91 29.51
C SER A 29 -0.82 -3.22 28.64
N ARG A 30 -1.43 -2.18 28.05
CA ARG A 30 -2.25 -2.38 26.86
C ARG A 30 -1.36 -3.14 25.87
N PRO A 31 -1.79 -4.30 25.34
CA PRO A 31 -1.08 -4.87 24.21
C PRO A 31 -1.03 -3.78 23.15
N ALA A 32 0.19 -3.45 22.68
CA ALA A 32 0.34 -2.56 21.56
C ALA A 32 -0.50 -3.17 20.43
N GLU A 33 -1.57 -2.49 20.07
CA GLU A 33 -2.38 -2.86 18.92
C GLU A 33 -1.41 -2.96 17.74
N PRO A 34 -1.41 -4.07 16.97
CA PRO A 34 -0.54 -4.19 15.82
C PRO A 34 -0.77 -2.95 14.96
N VAL A 35 0.27 -2.14 14.77
CA VAL A 35 0.22 -1.05 13.79
C VAL A 35 0.04 -1.77 12.46
N LEU A 36 -1.19 -1.77 11.93
CA LEU A 36 -1.47 -2.17 10.56
C LEU A 36 -0.69 -1.19 9.69
N VAL A 37 0.52 -1.59 9.30
CA VAL A 37 1.27 -0.90 8.24
C VAL A 37 0.32 -0.89 7.05
N PRO A 38 0.01 0.29 6.46
CA PRO A 38 -0.81 0.33 5.25
C PRO A 38 -0.17 -0.62 4.24
N ALA A 39 -0.93 -1.63 3.81
CA ALA A 39 -0.45 -2.51 2.77
C ALA A 39 -0.17 -1.64 1.55
N GLY A 40 1.07 -1.66 1.04
CA GLY A 40 1.39 -1.00 -0.22
C GLY A 40 0.54 -1.55 -1.37
N PRO A 41 0.62 -0.93 -2.56
CA PRO A 41 -0.21 -1.32 -3.69
C PRO A 41 -0.05 -2.82 -4.02
N SER A 42 -1.17 -3.49 -4.27
CA SER A 42 -1.22 -4.92 -4.57
C SER A 42 -1.62 -5.16 -6.02
N LEU A 43 -0.61 -5.19 -6.90
CA LEU A 43 -0.82 -5.34 -8.34
C LEU A 43 -0.91 -6.82 -8.75
N VAL A 44 -1.84 -7.13 -9.64
CA VAL A 44 -1.96 -8.43 -10.30
C VAL A 44 -1.86 -8.28 -11.81
N ASP A 45 -1.22 -9.25 -12.47
CA ASP A 45 -1.15 -9.31 -13.93
C ASP A 45 -2.54 -9.55 -14.52
N VAL A 46 -2.87 -8.78 -15.56
CA VAL A 46 -4.12 -8.94 -16.31
C VAL A 46 -3.80 -9.27 -17.76
N PRO A 47 -4.43 -10.29 -18.35
CA PRO A 47 -4.32 -10.56 -19.78
C PRO A 47 -4.80 -9.33 -20.59
N ALA A 48 -3.85 -8.55 -21.09
CA ALA A 48 -4.13 -7.37 -21.88
C ALA A 48 -3.19 -7.30 -23.09
N ARG A 49 -3.80 -7.16 -24.25
CA ARG A 49 -3.16 -6.95 -25.55
C ARG A 49 -4.05 -6.02 -26.35
N GLY A 50 -3.45 -5.13 -27.13
CA GLY A 50 -4.19 -4.21 -27.95
C GLY A 50 -3.26 -3.28 -28.69
N SER A 51 -3.80 -2.60 -29.68
CA SER A 51 -3.09 -1.54 -30.38
C SER A 51 -4.05 -0.42 -30.69
N ASP A 52 -3.64 0.81 -30.43
CA ASP A 52 -4.40 1.99 -30.79
C ASP A 52 -3.45 3.11 -31.21
N ARG A 53 -3.74 3.79 -32.31
CA ARG A 53 -2.97 4.94 -32.82
C ARG A 53 -1.45 4.77 -32.79
N GLN A 54 -0.98 3.60 -33.22
CA GLN A 54 0.44 3.20 -33.25
C GLN A 54 1.10 3.05 -31.87
N TRP A 55 0.31 2.92 -30.82
CA TRP A 55 0.76 2.36 -29.54
C TRP A 55 0.33 0.91 -29.44
N GLU A 56 1.24 0.03 -29.05
CA GLU A 56 0.95 -1.37 -28.78
C GLU A 56 1.03 -1.65 -27.29
N LEU A 57 -0.04 -2.23 -26.72
CA LEU A 57 -0.10 -2.72 -25.35
C LEU A 57 0.42 -4.16 -25.28
N SER A 58 1.49 -4.37 -24.52
CA SER A 58 2.14 -5.68 -24.31
C SER A 58 2.05 -6.19 -22.88
N GLY A 59 1.41 -5.46 -21.96
CA GLY A 59 1.14 -5.92 -20.60
C GLY A 59 0.32 -4.92 -19.80
N ALA A 60 -0.43 -5.43 -18.82
CA ALA A 60 -1.14 -4.61 -17.85
C ALA A 60 -1.13 -5.27 -16.47
N ARG A 61 -0.99 -4.44 -15.44
CA ARG A 61 -1.12 -4.81 -14.03
C ARG A 61 -2.11 -3.85 -13.38
N VAL A 62 -3.01 -4.37 -12.56
CA VAL A 62 -3.98 -3.53 -11.83
C VAL A 62 -4.15 -4.04 -10.41
N GLY A 63 -4.58 -3.16 -9.51
CA GLY A 63 -4.66 -3.50 -8.10
C GLY A 63 -5.32 -2.43 -7.24
N ASP A 64 -5.35 -2.70 -5.94
CA ASP A 64 -5.70 -1.73 -4.91
C ASP A 64 -4.45 -0.90 -4.57
N ASP A 65 -4.61 0.42 -4.46
CA ASP A 65 -3.56 1.35 -4.06
C ASP A 65 -3.25 1.34 -2.56
N GLY A 66 -4.01 0.56 -1.78
CA GLY A 66 -3.91 0.48 -0.32
C GLY A 66 -4.87 1.42 0.40
N THR A 67 -5.62 2.21 -0.35
CA THR A 67 -6.67 3.13 0.14
C THR A 67 -8.06 2.78 -0.39
N GLY A 68 -8.19 1.66 -1.12
CA GLY A 68 -9.44 1.17 -1.67
C GLY A 68 -9.77 1.72 -3.06
N PHE A 69 -8.79 2.28 -3.77
CA PHE A 69 -8.94 2.76 -5.14
C PHE A 69 -8.10 1.93 -6.10
N PHE A 70 -8.54 1.88 -7.36
CA PHE A 70 -7.76 1.23 -8.40
C PHE A 70 -6.46 2.01 -8.67
N THR A 71 -5.37 1.25 -8.79
CA THR A 71 -4.10 1.67 -9.39
C THR A 71 -3.66 0.61 -10.40
N GLY A 72 -2.67 0.93 -11.23
CA GLY A 72 -2.13 -0.01 -12.19
C GLY A 72 -0.92 0.48 -12.96
N GLU A 73 -0.44 -0.36 -13.86
CA GLU A 73 0.64 -0.06 -14.78
C GLU A 73 0.36 -0.75 -16.12
N ILE A 74 0.77 -0.13 -17.21
CA ILE A 74 0.73 -0.73 -18.55
C ILE A 74 2.09 -0.69 -19.20
N THR A 75 2.40 -1.70 -20.01
CA THR A 75 3.59 -1.74 -20.86
C THR A 75 3.19 -1.44 -22.28
N VAL A 76 3.70 -0.35 -22.84
CA VAL A 76 3.35 0.11 -24.19
C VAL A 76 4.58 0.31 -25.06
N THR A 77 4.45 0.04 -26.35
CA THR A 77 5.50 0.25 -27.36
C THR A 77 5.05 1.32 -28.36
N ASN A 78 5.91 2.30 -28.64
CA ASN A 78 5.66 3.27 -29.71
C ASN A 78 5.98 2.63 -31.07
N ARG A 79 4.97 2.33 -31.88
CA ARG A 79 5.10 1.80 -33.26
C ARG A 79 5.01 2.90 -34.32
N ALA A 80 5.02 4.17 -33.92
CA ALA A 80 5.12 5.28 -34.86
C ALA A 80 6.56 5.44 -35.37
N ASP A 81 6.72 6.08 -36.51
CA ASP A 81 8.01 6.38 -37.14
C ASP A 81 8.77 7.55 -36.50
N ARG A 82 8.17 8.19 -35.48
CA ARG A 82 8.73 9.34 -34.76
C ARG A 82 8.52 9.24 -33.26
N ALA A 83 9.38 9.95 -32.53
CA ALA A 83 9.23 10.08 -31.09
C ALA A 83 7.95 10.86 -30.76
N ARG A 84 7.19 10.39 -29.76
CA ARG A 84 5.93 11.03 -29.36
C ARG A 84 5.60 10.77 -27.89
N THR A 85 4.82 11.68 -27.31
CA THR A 85 4.17 11.44 -26.02
C THR A 85 2.83 10.71 -26.24
N GLY A 86 2.20 10.28 -25.15
CA GLY A 86 0.94 9.56 -25.16
C GLY A 86 0.21 9.71 -23.84
N LEU A 87 -1.12 9.76 -23.91
CA LEU A 87 -2.03 9.62 -22.79
C LEU A 87 -2.87 8.38 -23.04
N PHE A 88 -2.93 7.50 -22.06
CA PHE A 88 -3.55 6.20 -22.17
C PHE A 88 -4.76 6.10 -21.25
N ARG A 89 -5.80 5.43 -21.74
CA ARG A 89 -6.94 4.99 -20.95
C ARG A 89 -7.00 3.48 -20.99
N LEU A 90 -7.07 2.88 -19.80
CA LEU A 90 -7.31 1.47 -19.61
C LEU A 90 -8.70 1.29 -18.97
N THR A 91 -9.66 0.77 -19.73
CA THR A 91 -10.99 0.49 -19.22
C THR A 91 -11.05 -0.93 -18.67
N LEU A 92 -11.45 -1.07 -17.41
CA LEU A 92 -11.58 -2.34 -16.71
C LEU A 92 -13.05 -2.75 -16.64
N SER A 93 -13.32 -4.02 -16.91
CA SER A 93 -14.65 -4.61 -16.76
C SER A 93 -14.60 -5.95 -16.01
N VAL A 94 -15.62 -6.21 -15.20
CA VAL A 94 -15.82 -7.50 -14.50
C VAL A 94 -17.18 -8.05 -14.95
N GLY A 95 -17.18 -9.27 -15.50
CA GLY A 95 -18.41 -9.89 -16.01
C GLY A 95 -19.11 -9.05 -17.11
N GLY A 96 -18.34 -8.32 -17.92
CA GLY A 96 -18.87 -7.43 -18.97
C GLY A 96 -19.39 -6.07 -18.48
N THR A 97 -19.34 -5.80 -17.17
CA THR A 97 -19.71 -4.50 -16.61
C THR A 97 -18.47 -3.67 -16.35
N LYS A 98 -18.44 -2.43 -16.84
CA LYS A 98 -17.34 -1.50 -16.56
C LYS A 98 -17.25 -1.21 -15.06
N VAL A 99 -16.05 -1.31 -14.50
CA VAL A 99 -15.77 -1.01 -13.08
C VAL A 99 -14.88 0.21 -12.89
N ALA A 100 -13.97 0.49 -13.83
CA ALA A 100 -13.10 1.66 -13.76
C ALA A 100 -12.55 2.06 -15.14
N ASP A 101 -12.18 3.33 -15.26
CA ASP A 101 -11.27 3.82 -16.29
C ASP A 101 -10.01 4.30 -15.58
N LEU A 102 -8.85 3.78 -15.97
CA LEU A 102 -7.55 4.16 -15.43
C LEU A 102 -6.78 4.99 -16.44
N PHE A 103 -6.14 6.06 -15.99
CA PHE A 103 -5.40 6.97 -16.86
C PHE A 103 -3.94 7.09 -16.45
N GLY A 104 -3.06 7.15 -17.46
CA GLY A 104 -1.64 7.40 -17.31
C GLY A 104 -1.03 8.03 -18.56
N GLN A 105 0.13 8.64 -18.42
CA GLN A 105 0.77 9.38 -19.50
C GLN A 105 2.28 9.18 -19.52
N VAL A 106 2.87 9.26 -20.71
CA VAL A 106 4.31 9.45 -20.89
C VAL A 106 4.58 10.93 -21.10
N ARG A 107 5.27 11.55 -20.14
CA ARG A 107 5.55 13.01 -20.14
C ARG A 107 6.68 13.40 -21.09
N SER A 108 7.55 12.45 -21.39
CA SER A 108 8.66 12.60 -22.35
C SER A 108 8.34 11.84 -23.63
N ALA A 109 8.87 12.32 -24.75
CA ALA A 109 8.71 11.64 -26.02
C ALA A 109 9.42 10.29 -25.99
N VAL A 110 8.70 9.22 -26.31
CA VAL A 110 9.19 7.84 -26.42
C VAL A 110 9.64 7.62 -27.87
N ALA A 111 10.86 7.13 -28.08
CA ALA A 111 11.40 6.90 -29.42
C ALA A 111 10.63 5.81 -30.18
N PRO A 112 10.73 5.76 -31.53
CA PRO A 112 10.22 4.63 -32.30
C PRO A 112 10.74 3.30 -31.77
N GLU A 113 9.87 2.29 -31.70
CA GLU A 113 10.12 0.94 -31.19
C GLU A 113 10.54 0.85 -29.71
N GLU A 114 10.56 1.97 -28.98
CA GLU A 114 10.84 1.99 -27.56
C GLU A 114 9.61 1.52 -26.76
N THR A 115 9.87 0.66 -25.76
CA THR A 115 8.87 0.14 -24.83
C THR A 115 9.03 0.80 -23.48
N VAL A 116 7.92 1.28 -22.91
CA VAL A 116 7.90 1.93 -21.59
C VAL A 116 6.79 1.39 -20.71
N VAL A 117 7.00 1.50 -19.40
CA VAL A 117 5.97 1.24 -18.39
C VAL A 117 5.32 2.56 -17.99
N VAL A 118 4.00 2.59 -17.92
CA VAL A 118 3.21 3.77 -17.59
C VAL A 118 2.35 3.46 -16.39
N GLU A 119 2.55 4.21 -15.30
CA GLU A 119 1.69 4.17 -14.13
C GLU A 119 0.30 4.75 -14.43
N LEU A 120 -0.72 4.08 -13.90
CA LEU A 120 -2.13 4.42 -14.01
C LEU A 120 -2.67 4.68 -12.61
N GLY A 121 -3.18 5.89 -12.34
CA GLY A 121 -3.53 6.29 -10.97
C GLY A 121 -4.84 7.04 -10.80
N LEU A 122 -5.56 7.32 -11.88
CA LEU A 122 -6.85 8.01 -11.82
C LEU A 122 -7.96 7.01 -12.11
N GLY A 123 -8.73 6.60 -11.09
CA GLY A 123 -9.75 5.56 -11.20
C GLY A 123 -10.86 5.61 -10.14
N GLY A 124 -11.81 4.68 -10.25
CA GLY A 124 -12.88 4.48 -9.27
C GLY A 124 -12.45 3.62 -8.07
N GLY A 125 -13.40 3.34 -7.17
CA GLY A 125 -13.18 2.42 -6.05
C GLY A 125 -12.82 1.01 -6.52
N PHE A 126 -11.90 0.37 -5.82
CA PHE A 126 -11.39 -0.95 -6.16
C PHE A 126 -12.51 -2.01 -6.10
N VAL A 127 -12.60 -2.84 -7.14
CA VAL A 127 -13.52 -3.97 -7.21
C VAL A 127 -12.71 -5.21 -7.56
N PRO A 128 -12.56 -6.18 -6.65
CA PRO A 128 -11.79 -7.38 -6.93
C PRO A 128 -12.50 -8.28 -7.95
N GLY A 129 -11.74 -8.83 -8.89
CA GLY A 129 -12.26 -9.83 -9.82
C GLY A 129 -11.32 -10.11 -11.00
N PRO A 130 -11.67 -11.08 -11.85
CA PRO A 130 -11.02 -11.22 -13.14
C PRO A 130 -11.40 -10.04 -14.03
N TYR A 131 -10.41 -9.32 -14.54
CA TYR A 131 -10.63 -8.13 -15.35
C TYR A 131 -10.55 -8.46 -16.84
N ALA A 132 -11.51 -7.95 -17.60
CA ALA A 132 -11.37 -7.70 -19.02
C ALA A 132 -10.88 -6.26 -19.23
N VAL A 133 -10.04 -6.05 -20.25
CA VAL A 133 -9.32 -4.81 -20.47
C VAL A 133 -9.56 -4.29 -21.87
N GLU A 134 -9.84 -3.01 -21.99
CA GLU A 134 -9.89 -2.28 -23.25
C GLU A 134 -8.88 -1.11 -23.20
N PHE A 135 -8.06 -0.97 -24.24
CA PHE A 135 -6.95 -0.03 -24.30
C PHE A 135 -7.18 1.02 -25.39
N HIS A 136 -6.98 2.28 -25.02
CA HIS A 136 -7.12 3.44 -25.92
C HIS A 136 -6.05 4.49 -25.65
N GLU A 137 -5.63 5.20 -26.68
CA GLU A 137 -4.97 6.51 -26.51
C GLU A 137 -6.04 7.59 -26.30
N ALA A 138 -6.07 8.19 -25.10
CA ALA A 138 -7.23 8.87 -24.53
C ALA A 138 -7.61 10.22 -25.16
N PHE A 139 -6.72 10.90 -25.88
CA PHE A 139 -7.04 12.11 -26.64
C PHE A 139 -6.42 12.08 -28.03
N ALA A 140 -7.27 12.02 -29.04
CA ALA A 140 -7.03 12.63 -30.35
C ALA A 140 -8.38 12.88 -31.01
#